data_AF-A0A6A4HBF5-F1
#
_entry.id   AF-A0A6A4HBF5-F1
#
_cell.length_a   1.000
_cell.length_b   1.000
_cell.length_c   1.000
_cell.angle_alpha   90.00
_cell.angle_beta   90.00
_cell.angle_gamma   90.00
#
_symmetry.space_group_name_H-M   'P 1'
#
loop_
_entity.id
_entity.type
_entity.pdbx_description
1 polymer ?
#
loop_
_entity_poly.entity_id
_entity_poly.type
_entity_poly.pdbx_seq_one_letter_code
_entity_poly.pdbx_strand_id
1 'polypeptide(L)'
;FLLVLHPRYKMSYFTKASWEMEWIDTAYEVIQEEWDTHYKPTIDPSFLQEERDTELDNIFGELDQFGHTNAEDVLEAYLNSPTDADTDPIKFWVSRLDKLGLKVTPQGALAQMGLDFLTAPATSTDVECLFSHGGAQVAKHCHNLSFETLHCLMVLRLWFEAGLVPVEEVLEYFRSLKSRRGDDGMDTEE
;
A
#
# COMPACT_ATOMS: atom_id res chain seq x y z
N PHE A 1 -15.91 -4.52 -2.63
CA PHE A 1 -14.74 -5.30 -2.18
C PHE A 1 -13.85 -4.54 -1.19
N LEU A 2 -13.36 -3.32 -1.51
CA LEU A 2 -12.50 -2.52 -0.60
C LEU A 2 -13.01 -2.38 0.86
N LEU A 3 -14.33 -2.29 1.04
CA LEU A 3 -14.95 -2.16 2.36
C LEU A 3 -14.83 -3.42 3.23
N VAL A 4 -14.62 -4.61 2.64
CA VAL A 4 -14.43 -5.88 3.35
C VAL A 4 -13.12 -5.84 4.16
N LEU A 5 -12.07 -5.28 3.59
CA LEU A 5 -10.76 -5.13 4.23
C LEU A 5 -10.66 -3.87 5.11
N HIS A 6 -11.73 -3.08 5.22
CA HIS A 6 -11.75 -1.93 6.10
C HIS A 6 -12.10 -2.35 7.55
N PRO A 7 -11.26 -2.06 8.56
CA PRO A 7 -11.44 -2.53 9.95
C PRO A 7 -12.78 -2.16 10.59
N ARG A 8 -13.33 -1.00 10.22
CA ARG A 8 -14.65 -0.49 10.65
C ARG A 8 -15.85 -1.19 10.01
N TYR A 9 -15.75 -1.57 8.74
CA TYR A 9 -16.92 -1.94 7.94
C TYR A 9 -17.06 -3.46 7.82
N LYS A 10 -16.00 -4.13 7.35
CA LYS A 10 -15.96 -5.59 7.14
C LYS A 10 -17.24 -6.09 6.45
N MET A 11 -17.64 -7.33 6.73
CA MET A 11 -18.91 -7.88 6.25
C MET A 11 -20.14 -7.23 6.89
N SER A 12 -20.00 -6.73 8.13
CA SER A 12 -21.11 -6.12 8.88
C SER A 12 -21.74 -4.92 8.18
N TYR A 13 -20.98 -4.22 7.34
CA TYR A 13 -21.48 -3.10 6.56
C TYR A 13 -22.51 -3.53 5.53
N PHE A 14 -22.27 -4.62 4.79
CA PHE A 14 -23.17 -5.06 3.73
C PHE A 14 -24.50 -5.55 4.29
N THR A 15 -24.48 -6.23 5.44
CA THR A 15 -25.70 -6.60 6.17
C THR A 15 -26.48 -5.38 6.63
N LYS A 16 -25.80 -4.35 7.16
CA LYS A 16 -26.45 -3.08 7.59
C LYS A 16 -26.96 -2.25 6.42
N ALA A 17 -26.29 -2.32 5.27
CA ALA A 17 -26.66 -1.65 4.05
C ALA A 17 -27.77 -2.40 3.27
N SER A 18 -28.30 -3.50 3.83
CA SER A 18 -29.36 -4.32 3.23
C SER A 18 -29.01 -4.81 1.82
N TRP A 19 -27.76 -5.22 1.60
CA TRP A 19 -27.36 -5.88 0.36
C TRP A 19 -28.03 -7.26 0.27
N GLU A 20 -28.33 -7.71 -0.95
CA GLU A 20 -28.86 -9.07 -1.14
C GLU A 20 -27.80 -10.09 -0.74
N MET A 21 -28.23 -11.21 -0.17
CA MET A 21 -27.30 -12.24 0.33
C MET A 21 -26.35 -12.73 -0.76
N GLU A 22 -26.84 -12.90 -1.99
CA GLU A 22 -26.02 -13.31 -3.13
C GLU A 22 -24.83 -12.37 -3.38
N TRP A 23 -25.00 -11.06 -3.18
CA TRP A 23 -23.91 -10.09 -3.31
C TRP A 23 -22.93 -10.12 -2.15
N ILE A 24 -23.39 -10.46 -0.94
CA ILE A 24 -22.53 -10.62 0.24
C ILE A 24 -21.68 -11.87 0.08
N ASP A 25 -22.29 -12.97 -0.37
CA ASP A 25 -21.60 -14.23 -0.65
C ASP A 25 -20.59 -14.04 -1.77
N THR A 26 -20.99 -13.39 -2.88
CA THR A 26 -20.06 -13.03 -3.97
C THR A 26 -18.90 -12.18 -3.45
N ALA A 27 -19.16 -11.22 -2.55
CA ALA A 27 -18.11 -10.38 -1.99
C ALA A 27 -17.12 -11.16 -1.10
N TYR A 28 -17.61 -12.18 -0.41
CA TYR A 28 -16.78 -13.11 0.36
C TYR A 28 -15.94 -13.99 -0.55
N GLU A 29 -16.57 -14.63 -1.54
CA GLU A 29 -15.92 -15.51 -2.51
C GLU A 29 -14.78 -14.81 -3.24
N VAL A 30 -15.01 -13.59 -3.74
CA VAL A 30 -13.98 -12.81 -4.44
C VAL A 30 -12.79 -12.50 -3.52
N ILE A 31 -13.04 -12.14 -2.26
CA ILE A 31 -11.94 -11.84 -1.32
C ILE A 31 -11.16 -13.11 -0.95
N GLN A 32 -11.85 -14.24 -0.78
CA GLN A 32 -11.19 -15.52 -0.55
C GLN A 32 -10.37 -15.97 -1.76
N GLU A 33 -10.94 -15.89 -2.96
CA GLU A 33 -10.24 -16.25 -4.20
C GLU A 33 -8.97 -15.41 -4.39
N GLU A 34 -9.06 -14.10 -4.16
CA GLU A 34 -7.89 -13.21 -4.22
C GLU A 34 -6.83 -13.55 -3.17
N TRP A 35 -7.26 -13.86 -1.94
CA TRP A 35 -6.36 -14.30 -0.87
C TRP A 35 -5.62 -15.57 -1.23
N ASP A 36 -6.33 -16.61 -1.66
CA ASP A 36 -5.76 -17.92 -1.99
C ASP A 36 -4.87 -17.86 -3.24
N THR A 37 -5.21 -17.02 -4.21
CA THR A 37 -4.49 -16.92 -5.48
C THR A 37 -3.21 -16.09 -5.37
N HIS A 38 -3.25 -14.95 -4.68
CA HIS A 38 -2.17 -13.95 -4.74
C HIS A 38 -1.37 -13.79 -3.46
N TYR A 39 -2.00 -13.97 -2.29
CA TYR A 39 -1.37 -13.59 -1.01
C TYR A 39 -0.94 -14.80 -0.19
N LYS A 40 -1.77 -15.83 -0.09
CA LYS A 40 -1.46 -17.07 0.63
C LYS A 40 -0.18 -17.76 0.13
N PRO A 41 0.12 -17.81 -1.19
CA PRO A 41 1.36 -18.42 -1.68
C PRO A 41 2.63 -17.64 -1.32
N THR A 42 2.51 -16.38 -0.88
CA THR A 42 3.66 -15.54 -0.50
C THR A 42 4.15 -15.79 0.92
N ILE A 43 3.33 -16.47 1.74
CA ILE A 43 3.65 -16.82 3.12
C ILE A 43 4.84 -17.78 3.13
N ASP A 44 5.80 -17.54 4.03
CA ASP A 44 6.95 -18.43 4.16
C ASP A 44 6.48 -19.83 4.59
N PRO A 45 6.90 -20.91 3.90
CA PRO A 45 6.42 -22.26 4.15
C PRO A 45 6.72 -22.77 5.55
N SER A 46 7.67 -22.17 6.28
CA SER A 46 7.89 -22.49 7.70
C SER A 46 6.70 -22.17 8.60
N PHE A 47 5.76 -21.31 8.15
CA PHE A 47 4.50 -21.03 8.83
C PHE A 47 3.33 -21.90 8.33
N LEU A 48 3.53 -22.70 7.28
CA LEU A 48 2.50 -23.55 6.67
C LEU A 48 2.70 -25.04 6.97
N GLN A 49 3.78 -25.41 7.65
CA GLN A 49 4.24 -26.79 7.76
C GLN A 49 4.19 -27.29 9.20
N GLU A 50 3.05 -27.84 9.62
CA GLU A 50 3.00 -28.81 10.71
C GLU A 50 1.77 -29.73 10.64
N GLU A 51 1.54 -30.32 9.47
CA GLU A 51 0.73 -31.54 9.35
C GLU A 51 1.55 -32.55 8.57
N ARG A 52 2.15 -33.54 9.25
CA ARG A 52 2.21 -34.95 8.79
C ARG A 52 2.94 -35.98 9.66
N ASP A 53 3.63 -35.64 10.77
CA ASP A 53 4.49 -36.65 11.44
C ASP A 53 4.28 -36.92 12.94
N THR A 54 3.28 -36.35 13.63
CA THR A 54 3.09 -36.64 15.08
C THR A 54 1.64 -36.84 15.47
N GLU A 55 0.99 -37.85 14.89
CA GLU A 55 -0.42 -38.18 15.19
C GLU A 55 -0.62 -39.07 16.43
N LEU A 56 0.38 -39.34 17.28
CA LEU A 56 0.17 -40.25 18.43
C LEU A 56 0.67 -39.81 19.82
N ASP A 57 1.53 -38.79 19.98
CA ASP A 57 2.18 -38.57 21.29
C ASP A 57 1.82 -37.27 22.05
N ASN A 58 1.10 -36.31 21.48
CA ASN A 58 0.95 -34.98 22.11
C ASN A 58 -0.50 -34.60 22.43
N ILE A 59 -1.04 -35.16 23.50
CA ILE A 59 -2.30 -34.74 24.16
C ILE A 59 -2.27 -33.26 24.61
N PHE A 60 -1.06 -32.68 24.77
CA PHE A 60 -0.87 -31.25 25.05
C PHE A 60 -0.51 -30.42 23.81
N GLY A 61 -0.32 -31.04 22.63
CA GLY A 61 -0.03 -30.33 21.39
C GLY A 61 -1.19 -29.44 20.94
N GLU A 62 -2.44 -29.84 21.21
CA GLU A 62 -3.64 -29.01 21.02
C GLU A 62 -3.61 -27.71 21.85
N LEU A 63 -2.94 -27.70 23.01
CA LEU A 63 -2.84 -26.52 23.87
C LEU A 63 -1.75 -25.54 23.39
N ASP A 64 -0.67 -26.06 22.81
CA ASP A 64 0.39 -25.25 22.17
C ASP A 64 -0.04 -24.72 20.78
N GLN A 65 -1.00 -25.39 20.11
CA GLN A 65 -1.62 -24.92 18.87
C GLN A 65 -2.63 -23.79 19.04
N PHE A 66 -3.04 -23.45 20.27
CA PHE A 66 -4.02 -22.39 20.58
C PHE A 66 -3.59 -20.97 20.14
N GLY A 67 -2.42 -20.80 19.53
CA GLY A 67 -1.93 -19.53 18.99
C GLY A 67 -1.34 -19.58 17.57
N HIS A 68 -1.35 -20.74 16.90
CA HIS A 68 -0.83 -20.88 15.53
C HIS A 68 -1.99 -20.77 14.53
N THR A 69 -2.28 -19.56 14.06
CA THR A 69 -3.31 -19.33 13.04
C THR A 69 -2.79 -19.84 11.69
N ASN A 70 -3.38 -20.92 11.17
CA ASN A 70 -3.16 -21.37 9.79
C ASN A 70 -3.51 -20.24 8.79
N ALA A 71 -2.94 -20.26 7.58
CA ALA A 71 -3.14 -19.17 6.62
C ALA A 71 -4.62 -18.95 6.19
N GLU A 72 -5.44 -20.01 6.16
CA GLU A 72 -6.91 -19.89 6.00
C GLU A 72 -7.56 -19.20 7.21
N ASP A 73 -7.13 -19.58 8.42
CA ASP A 73 -7.67 -19.08 9.68
C ASP A 73 -7.43 -17.58 9.85
N VAL A 74 -6.37 -17.01 9.27
CA VAL A 74 -6.03 -15.59 9.46
C VAL A 74 -7.02 -14.64 8.79
N LEU A 75 -7.46 -14.94 7.56
CA LEU A 75 -8.46 -14.13 6.87
C LEU A 75 -9.82 -14.25 7.59
N GLU A 76 -10.23 -15.47 7.94
CA GLU A 76 -11.48 -15.70 8.66
C GLU A 76 -11.47 -15.07 10.06
N ALA A 77 -10.40 -15.21 10.81
CA ALA A 77 -10.21 -14.57 12.11
C ALA A 77 -10.29 -13.04 11.99
N TYR A 78 -9.73 -12.45 10.94
CA TYR A 78 -9.87 -11.02 10.69
C TYR A 78 -11.33 -10.63 10.40
N LEU A 79 -12.03 -11.35 9.53
CA LEU A 79 -13.43 -11.06 9.18
C LEU A 79 -14.38 -11.22 10.37
N ASN A 80 -14.11 -12.19 11.25
CA ASN A 80 -14.89 -12.46 12.46
C ASN A 80 -14.49 -11.58 13.65
N SER A 81 -13.31 -10.97 13.64
CA SER A 81 -12.89 -10.09 14.73
C SER A 81 -13.77 -8.83 14.85
N PRO A 82 -13.86 -8.21 16.05
CA PRO A 82 -14.66 -7.01 16.25
C PRO A 82 -14.34 -5.89 15.25
N THR A 83 -15.33 -5.07 14.91
CA THR A 83 -15.11 -3.89 14.08
C THR A 83 -14.42 -2.79 14.89
N ASP A 84 -13.37 -2.21 14.32
CA ASP A 84 -12.65 -1.10 14.92
C ASP A 84 -13.05 0.18 14.20
N ALA A 85 -13.87 0.99 14.87
CA ALA A 85 -14.49 2.16 14.27
C ALA A 85 -13.60 3.41 14.29
N ASP A 86 -12.61 3.47 15.17
CA ASP A 86 -11.83 4.67 15.46
C ASP A 86 -10.44 4.65 14.80
N THR A 87 -10.00 3.48 14.33
CA THR A 87 -8.67 3.33 13.72
C THR A 87 -8.68 3.68 12.23
N ASP A 88 -7.70 4.51 11.84
CA ASP A 88 -7.36 4.78 10.45
C ASP A 88 -6.97 3.47 9.74
N PRO A 89 -7.68 3.09 8.65
CA PRO A 89 -7.51 1.80 8.00
C PRO A 89 -6.09 1.58 7.47
N ILE A 90 -5.40 2.63 7.00
CA ILE A 90 -4.02 2.49 6.50
C ILE A 90 -3.08 2.25 7.69
N LYS A 91 -3.22 3.02 8.78
CA LYS A 91 -2.40 2.84 9.99
C LYS A 91 -2.62 1.47 10.62
N PHE A 92 -3.85 0.98 10.62
CA PHE A 92 -4.20 -0.36 11.09
C PHE A 92 -3.36 -1.42 10.38
N TRP A 93 -3.36 -1.43 9.04
CA TRP A 93 -2.63 -2.44 8.28
C TRP A 93 -1.12 -2.25 8.31
N VAL A 94 -0.62 -1.00 8.26
CA VAL A 94 0.82 -0.71 8.42
C VAL A 94 1.36 -1.25 9.75
N SER A 95 0.58 -1.16 10.83
CA SER A 95 0.99 -1.68 12.15
C SER A 95 1.14 -3.21 12.20
N ARG A 96 0.56 -3.92 11.23
CA ARG A 96 0.54 -5.40 11.13
C ARG A 96 1.42 -5.93 10.00
N LEU A 97 2.12 -5.05 9.29
CA LEU A 97 3.05 -5.44 8.25
C LEU A 97 4.29 -6.10 8.87
N ASP A 98 4.81 -7.12 8.19
CA ASP A 98 6.11 -7.66 8.56
C ASP A 98 7.21 -6.60 8.38
N LYS A 99 8.19 -6.61 9.29
CA LYS A 99 9.34 -5.71 9.15
C LYS A 99 10.17 -6.12 7.94
N LEU A 100 10.73 -5.11 7.27
CA LEU A 100 11.55 -5.32 6.09
C LEU A 100 12.70 -6.31 6.38
N GLY A 101 12.79 -7.36 5.55
CA GLY A 101 13.83 -8.40 5.65
C GLY A 101 13.49 -9.58 6.57
N LEU A 102 12.30 -9.59 7.20
CA LEU A 102 11.77 -10.77 7.88
C LEU A 102 10.98 -11.66 6.91
N LYS A 103 10.77 -12.91 7.34
CA LYS A 103 9.90 -13.86 6.63
C LYS A 103 8.46 -13.36 6.62
N VAL A 104 7.76 -13.61 5.52
CA VAL A 104 6.35 -13.24 5.38
C VAL A 104 5.50 -14.13 6.29
N THR A 105 4.88 -13.50 7.29
CA THR A 105 3.93 -14.16 8.17
C THR A 105 2.55 -14.17 7.52
N PRO A 106 1.66 -15.10 7.91
CA PRO A 106 0.26 -15.06 7.47
C PRO A 106 -0.43 -13.72 7.74
N GLN A 107 -0.16 -13.10 8.89
CA GLN A 107 -0.72 -11.80 9.26
C GLN A 107 -0.14 -10.66 8.44
N GLY A 108 1.17 -10.70 8.13
CA GLY A 108 1.82 -9.72 7.26
C GLY A 108 1.37 -9.82 5.80
N ALA A 109 1.14 -11.03 5.28
CA ALA A 109 0.54 -11.23 3.96
C ALA A 109 -0.88 -10.63 3.90
N LEU A 110 -1.70 -10.84 4.94
CA LEU A 110 -3.03 -10.22 5.03
C LEU A 110 -2.94 -8.70 5.14
N ALA A 111 -1.97 -8.17 5.89
CA ALA A 111 -1.73 -6.74 5.98
C ALA A 111 -1.33 -6.12 4.65
N GLN A 112 -0.52 -6.81 3.86
CA GLN A 112 -0.17 -6.40 2.50
C GLN A 112 -1.42 -6.34 1.61
N MET A 113 -2.28 -7.37 1.64
CA MET A 113 -3.55 -7.37 0.92
C MET A 113 -4.42 -6.16 1.31
N GLY A 114 -4.58 -5.92 2.61
CA GLY A 114 -5.31 -4.76 3.13
C GLY A 114 -4.80 -3.44 2.54
N LEU A 115 -3.48 -3.26 2.51
CA LEU A 115 -2.86 -2.04 1.98
C LEU A 115 -3.02 -1.91 0.46
N ASP A 116 -2.78 -2.97 -0.31
CA ASP A 116 -2.88 -2.92 -1.77
C ASP A 116 -4.28 -2.45 -2.21
N PHE A 117 -5.32 -3.00 -1.58
CA PHE A 117 -6.69 -2.61 -1.86
C PHE A 117 -7.03 -1.22 -1.32
N LEU A 118 -6.68 -0.88 -0.08
CA LEU A 118 -7.09 0.39 0.53
C LEU A 118 -6.29 1.61 0.05
N THR A 119 -5.10 1.40 -0.50
CA THR A 119 -4.29 2.48 -1.10
C THR A 119 -4.59 2.69 -2.58
N ALA A 120 -5.29 1.75 -3.22
CA ALA A 120 -5.74 1.93 -4.59
C ALA A 120 -6.71 3.13 -4.67
N PRO A 121 -6.46 4.11 -5.55
CA PRO A 121 -7.34 5.26 -5.69
C PRO A 121 -8.72 4.80 -6.15
N ALA A 122 -9.77 5.33 -5.52
CA ALA A 122 -11.15 4.92 -5.78
C ALA A 122 -11.64 5.30 -7.19
N THR A 123 -10.99 6.26 -7.85
CA THR A 123 -11.33 6.75 -9.19
C THR A 123 -10.08 7.16 -9.97
N SER A 124 -10.17 7.20 -11.31
CA SER A 124 -9.15 7.81 -12.19
C SER A 124 -9.05 9.34 -12.06
N THR A 125 -9.85 9.95 -11.18
CA THR A 125 -9.96 11.41 -11.06
C THR A 125 -8.64 12.06 -10.69
N ASP A 126 -7.81 11.44 -9.86
CA ASP A 126 -6.49 12.00 -9.52
C ASP A 126 -5.59 12.09 -10.75
N VAL A 127 -5.66 11.09 -11.63
CA VAL A 127 -4.92 11.04 -12.88
C VAL A 127 -5.47 12.08 -13.87
N GLU A 128 -6.80 12.22 -13.96
CA GLU A 128 -7.45 13.23 -14.79
C GLU A 128 -7.17 14.67 -14.31
N CYS A 129 -7.17 14.89 -13.00
CA CYS A 129 -6.77 16.15 -12.38
C CYS A 129 -5.31 16.45 -12.70
N LEU A 130 -4.40 15.47 -12.58
CA LEU A 130 -3.00 15.65 -12.96
C LEU A 130 -2.86 16.07 -14.43
N PHE A 131 -3.56 15.42 -15.35
CA PHE A 131 -3.51 15.77 -16.78
C PHE A 131 -4.14 17.14 -17.07
N SER A 132 -5.23 17.51 -16.39
CA SER A 132 -5.86 18.83 -16.53
C SER A 132 -4.92 19.96 -16.10
N HIS A 133 -4.24 19.79 -14.95
CA HIS A 133 -3.23 20.74 -14.47
C HIS A 133 -1.97 20.75 -15.36
N GLY A 134 -1.54 19.58 -15.82
CA GLY A 134 -0.42 19.43 -16.75
C GLY A 134 -0.66 20.10 -18.11
N GLY A 135 -1.92 20.18 -18.55
CA GLY A 135 -2.30 20.89 -19.78
C GLY A 135 -1.84 22.36 -19.81
N ALA A 136 -1.81 23.04 -18.65
CA ALA A 136 -1.28 24.39 -18.54
C ALA A 136 0.25 24.47 -18.76
N GLN A 137 0.98 23.41 -18.39
CA GLN A 137 2.43 23.29 -18.64
C GLN A 137 2.72 22.92 -20.10
N VAL A 138 1.88 22.10 -20.73
CA VAL A 138 2.07 21.60 -22.11
C VAL A 138 1.75 22.66 -23.17
N ALA A 139 0.74 23.51 -22.95
CA ALA A 139 0.18 24.31 -24.06
C ALA A 139 0.70 25.75 -24.22
N LYS A 140 1.15 26.44 -23.15
CA LYS A 140 1.38 27.91 -23.23
C LYS A 140 2.84 28.38 -23.19
N HIS A 141 3.75 27.65 -22.56
CA HIS A 141 5.13 28.13 -22.36
C HIS A 141 6.23 27.16 -22.79
N CYS A 142 5.89 25.94 -23.20
CA CYS A 142 6.83 24.84 -23.40
C CYS A 142 6.78 24.28 -24.83
N HIS A 143 6.93 25.14 -25.85
CA HIS A 143 6.81 24.77 -27.27
C HIS A 143 7.90 23.81 -27.80
N ASN A 144 8.75 23.26 -26.93
CA ASN A 144 9.81 22.30 -27.30
C ASN A 144 10.25 21.37 -26.15
N LEU A 145 9.41 21.10 -25.14
CA LEU A 145 9.78 20.14 -24.09
C LEU A 145 9.44 18.71 -24.54
N SER A 146 10.38 17.79 -24.36
CA SER A 146 10.12 16.37 -24.57
C SER A 146 9.12 15.85 -23.54
N PHE A 147 8.41 14.77 -23.89
CA PHE A 147 7.52 14.05 -22.97
C PHE A 147 8.24 13.66 -21.67
N GLU A 148 9.48 13.19 -21.79
CA GLU A 148 10.32 12.83 -20.64
C GLU A 148 10.53 14.01 -19.68
N THR A 149 10.82 15.20 -20.23
CA THR A 149 11.03 16.40 -19.41
C THR A 149 9.73 16.85 -18.74
N LEU A 150 8.60 16.76 -19.45
CA LEU A 150 7.28 17.05 -18.89
C LEU A 150 6.93 16.08 -17.75
N HIS A 151 7.19 14.79 -17.93
CA HIS A 151 6.99 13.77 -16.92
C HIS A 151 7.82 14.05 -15.66
N CYS A 152 9.13 14.33 -15.81
CA CYS A 152 9.99 14.69 -14.69
C CYS A 152 9.51 15.95 -13.96
N LEU A 153 9.07 16.99 -14.69
CA LEU A 153 8.55 18.22 -14.07
C LEU A 153 7.25 17.98 -13.29
N MET A 154 6.36 17.11 -13.79
CA MET A 154 5.12 16.76 -13.10
C MET A 154 5.42 15.98 -11.82
N VAL A 155 6.29 14.97 -11.88
CA VAL A 155 6.71 14.19 -10.69
C VAL A 155 7.39 15.09 -9.67
N LEU A 156 8.31 15.95 -10.12
CA LEU A 156 9.01 16.88 -9.25
C LEU A 156 8.03 17.85 -8.56
N ARG A 157 7.06 18.39 -9.31
CA ARG A 157 6.00 19.25 -8.75
C ARG A 157 5.20 18.52 -7.66
N LEU A 158 4.80 17.28 -7.92
CA LEU A 158 4.07 16.47 -6.93
C LEU A 158 4.90 16.26 -5.65
N TRP A 159 6.21 16.03 -5.76
CA TRP A 159 7.08 15.88 -4.59
C TRP A 159 7.24 17.17 -3.79
N PHE A 160 7.31 18.33 -4.46
CA PHE A 160 7.29 19.63 -3.79
C PHE A 160 5.95 19.86 -3.06
N GLU A 161 4.82 19.56 -3.69
CA GLU A 161 3.49 19.71 -3.09
C GLU A 161 3.28 18.75 -1.91
N ALA A 162 3.86 17.55 -1.98
CA ALA A 162 3.84 16.57 -0.89
C ALA A 162 4.84 16.87 0.24
N GLY A 163 5.67 17.91 0.12
CA GLY A 163 6.69 18.25 1.12
C GLY A 163 7.80 17.21 1.23
N LEU A 164 8.01 16.39 0.20
CA LEU A 164 9.03 15.33 0.17
C LEU A 164 10.41 15.86 -0.26
N VAL A 165 10.46 17.07 -0.81
CA VAL A 165 11.69 17.71 -1.24
C VAL A 165 12.18 18.66 -0.15
N PRO A 166 13.42 18.52 0.36
CA PRO A 166 14.02 19.48 1.27
C PRO A 166 14.34 20.78 0.51
N VAL A 167 13.37 21.70 0.47
CA VAL A 167 13.42 22.91 -0.36
C VAL A 167 14.62 23.77 -0.01
N GLU A 168 14.95 23.88 1.27
CA GLU A 168 16.06 24.66 1.79
C GLU A 168 17.41 24.14 1.25
N GLU A 169 17.65 22.83 1.33
CA GLU A 169 18.87 22.20 0.81
C GLU A 169 19.01 22.39 -0.69
N VAL A 170 17.89 22.25 -1.43
CA VAL A 170 17.85 22.46 -2.88
C VAL A 170 18.20 23.92 -3.23
N LEU A 171 17.64 24.89 -2.48
CA LEU A 171 17.94 26.30 -2.69
C LEU A 171 19.40 26.64 -2.39
N GLU A 172 19.98 26.07 -1.32
CA GLU A 172 21.40 26.24 -1.00
C GLU A 172 22.30 25.67 -2.10
N TYR A 173 21.98 24.46 -2.59
CA TYR A 173 22.69 23.85 -3.72
C TYR A 173 22.68 24.76 -4.95
N PHE A 174 21.51 25.26 -5.39
CA PHE A 174 21.42 26.14 -6.56
C PHE A 174 22.14 27.49 -6.36
N ARG A 175 22.12 28.06 -5.16
CA ARG A 175 22.88 29.27 -4.83
C ARG A 175 24.39 29.01 -4.93
N SER A 176 24.88 27.88 -4.42
CA SER A 176 26.29 27.49 -4.52
C SER A 176 26.76 27.30 -5.97
N LEU A 177 25.90 26.72 -6.83
CA LEU A 177 26.20 26.51 -8.24
C LEU A 177 26.35 27.83 -9.00
N LYS A 178 25.52 28.83 -8.65
CA LYS A 178 25.59 30.18 -9.22
C LYS A 178 26.85 30.92 -8.78
N SER A 179 27.30 30.73 -7.53
CA SER A 179 28.56 31.29 -7.03
C SER A 179 29.76 30.73 -7.79
N ARG A 180 29.78 29.43 -8.08
CA ARG A 180 30.88 28.76 -8.81
C ARG A 180 30.98 29.18 -10.28
N ARG A 181 29.86 29.48 -10.94
CA ARG A 181 29.85 30.00 -12.32
C ARG A 181 30.26 31.46 -12.44
N GLY A 182 30.21 32.23 -11.36
CA GLY A 182 30.65 33.63 -11.35
C GLY A 182 32.17 33.79 -11.25
N ASP A 183 32.86 32.79 -10.71
CA ASP A 183 34.31 32.79 -10.45
C ASP A 183 35.12 32.40 -11.71
N ASP A 184 34.61 31.44 -12.50
CA ASP A 184 35.22 30.98 -13.76
C ASP A 184 35.20 32.02 -14.92
N GLY A 185 34.57 33.18 -14.71
CA GLY A 185 34.41 34.24 -15.71
C GLY A 185 35.36 35.42 -15.56
N MET A 186 36.29 35.40 -14.60
CA MET A 186 37.14 36.55 -14.24
C MET A 186 38.63 36.42 -14.57
N ASP A 187 39.07 35.36 -15.28
CA ASP A 187 40.51 35.08 -15.50
C ASP A 187 40.96 35.01 -16.98
N THR A 188 40.31 35.72 -17.90
CA THR A 188 40.80 35.80 -19.30
C THR A 188 40.66 37.19 -19.91
N GLU A 189 41.45 38.15 -19.44
CA GLU A 189 41.93 39.29 -20.23
C GLU A 189 43.35 39.68 -19.76
N GLU A 190 44.37 39.11 -20.41
CA GLU A 190 45.69 39.76 -20.59
C GLU A 190 46.31 39.35 -21.94
#